data_AF-M0MDF8-F1
#
_entry.id   AF-M0MDF8-F1
#
_cell.length_a   1.000
_cell.length_b   1.000
_cell.length_c   1.000
_cell.angle_alpha   90.00
_cell.angle_beta   90.00
_cell.angle_gamma   90.00
#
_symmetry.space_group_name_H-M   'P 1'
#
loop_
_entity.id
_entity.type
_entity.pdbx_description
1 polymer ?
#
loop_
_entity_poly.entity_id
_entity_poly.type
_entity_poly.pdbx_seq_one_letter_code
_entity_poly.pdbx_strand_id
1 'polypeptide(L)'
;MRRRGTDGSTERRKAGPRATRKDGSERWVETVFFGLAEVVTFGFPTLLALLDAPFNAELKFAALVAVTTLSLAIGTARWSESFDWPPLSYGTALVRIVYHSLAIALAAVGGAAIDVLAGSTLGSLAVAALLSIGAIRLFPRLIAALDRLPPWWQWGQ
;
A
#
# COMPACT_ATOMS: atom_id res chain seq x y z
N MET A 1 -46.81 18.73 -13.85
CA MET A 1 -45.51 18.12 -14.23
C MET A 1 -45.36 16.80 -13.48
N ARG A 2 -45.51 15.65 -14.14
CA ARG A 2 -45.37 14.31 -13.51
C ARG A 2 -43.90 13.92 -13.46
N ARG A 3 -43.33 13.77 -12.26
CA ARG A 3 -42.02 13.15 -12.03
C ARG A 3 -42.10 11.68 -12.47
N ARG A 4 -41.45 11.37 -13.60
CA ARG A 4 -41.27 10.00 -14.08
C ARG A 4 -40.10 9.41 -13.29
N GLY A 5 -40.38 8.93 -12.08
CA GLY A 5 -39.39 8.17 -11.30
C GLY A 5 -39.08 6.87 -12.03
N THR A 6 -37.81 6.58 -12.26
CA THR A 6 -37.36 5.28 -12.73
C THR A 6 -37.78 4.23 -11.71
N ASP A 7 -38.44 3.17 -12.18
CA ASP A 7 -38.85 2.05 -11.33
C ASP A 7 -37.59 1.38 -10.77
N GLY A 8 -37.39 1.45 -9.45
CA GLY A 8 -36.25 0.86 -8.77
C GLY A 8 -36.09 -0.64 -9.04
N SER A 9 -37.18 -1.31 -9.44
CA SER A 9 -37.15 -2.71 -9.89
C SER A 9 -36.38 -2.88 -11.21
N THR A 10 -36.48 -1.91 -12.13
CA THR A 10 -35.74 -1.90 -13.40
C THR A 10 -34.29 -1.47 -13.25
N GLU A 11 -33.98 -0.57 -12.31
CA GLU A 11 -32.58 -0.22 -11.98
C GLU A 11 -31.82 -1.41 -11.37
N ARG A 12 -32.46 -2.18 -10.47
CA ARG A 12 -31.89 -3.44 -9.95
C ARG A 12 -31.63 -4.50 -11.02
N ARG A 13 -32.40 -4.54 -12.11
CA ARG A 13 -32.19 -5.47 -13.23
C ARG A 13 -31.09 -5.01 -14.20
N LYS A 14 -30.84 -3.69 -14.29
CA LYS A 14 -29.75 -3.11 -15.10
C LYS A 14 -28.40 -3.17 -14.39
N ALA A 15 -28.40 -3.27 -13.06
CA ALA A 15 -27.25 -3.75 -12.33
C ALA A 15 -27.08 -5.25 -12.68
N GLY A 16 -26.36 -5.53 -13.78
CA GLY A 16 -25.88 -6.86 -14.11
C GLY A 16 -25.01 -7.45 -12.99
N PRO A 17 -24.35 -8.61 -13.19
CA PRO A 17 -23.70 -9.43 -12.15
C PRO A 17 -22.64 -8.77 -11.24
N ARG A 18 -22.43 -7.45 -11.29
CA ARG A 18 -21.55 -6.66 -10.41
C ARG A 18 -21.79 -6.83 -8.90
N ALA A 19 -22.85 -7.56 -8.49
CA ALA A 19 -23.13 -7.93 -7.11
C ALA A 19 -22.67 -9.37 -6.76
N THR A 20 -22.05 -10.12 -7.68
CA THR A 20 -21.43 -11.40 -7.35
C THR A 20 -20.20 -11.14 -6.49
N ARG A 21 -20.11 -11.87 -5.37
CA ARG A 21 -18.94 -11.86 -4.49
C ARG A 21 -17.70 -12.17 -5.32
N LYS A 22 -16.69 -11.30 -5.23
CA LYS A 22 -15.39 -11.56 -5.84
C LYS A 22 -14.69 -12.63 -5.03
N ASP A 23 -14.27 -13.71 -5.68
CA ASP A 23 -13.66 -14.86 -5.04
C ASP A 23 -12.32 -15.23 -5.71
N GLY A 24 -11.47 -15.95 -4.99
CA GLY A 24 -10.18 -16.43 -5.51
C GLY A 24 -9.25 -15.30 -5.98
N SER A 25 -8.80 -15.40 -7.24
CA SER A 25 -7.83 -14.48 -7.83
C SER A 25 -8.38 -13.09 -8.08
N GLU A 26 -9.69 -12.93 -8.35
CA GLU A 26 -10.29 -11.61 -8.53
C GLU A 26 -10.20 -10.78 -7.25
N ARG A 27 -10.51 -11.40 -6.11
CA ARG A 27 -10.37 -10.77 -4.79
C ARG A 27 -8.91 -10.45 -4.47
N TRP A 28 -7.98 -11.35 -4.80
CA TRP A 28 -6.55 -11.10 -4.58
C TRP A 28 -6.00 -9.95 -5.44
N VAL A 29 -6.38 -9.87 -6.72
CA VAL A 29 -5.99 -8.75 -7.59
C VAL A 29 -6.55 -7.43 -7.05
N GLU A 30 -7.81 -7.44 -6.58
CA GLU A 30 -8.41 -6.27 -5.95
C GLU A 30 -7.66 -5.83 -4.67
N THR A 31 -7.25 -6.75 -3.81
CA THR A 31 -6.47 -6.40 -2.62
C THR A 31 -5.09 -5.87 -2.97
N VAL A 32 -4.42 -6.39 -4.01
CA VAL A 32 -3.16 -5.85 -4.54
C VAL A 32 -3.36 -4.45 -5.13
N PHE A 33 -4.46 -4.22 -5.87
CA PHE A 33 -4.78 -2.92 -6.41
C PHE A 33 -5.00 -1.88 -5.30
N PHE A 34 -5.74 -2.23 -4.23
CA PHE A 34 -5.89 -1.36 -3.07
C PHE A 34 -4.57 -1.18 -2.30
N GLY A 35 -3.72 -2.21 -2.25
CA GLY A 35 -2.36 -2.10 -1.73
C GLY A 35 -1.52 -1.09 -2.51
N LEU A 36 -1.59 -1.11 -3.84
CA LEU A 36 -0.92 -0.13 -4.70
C LEU A 36 -1.43 1.29 -4.49
N ALA A 37 -2.76 1.47 -4.44
CA ALA A 37 -3.36 2.77 -4.16
C ALA A 37 -2.87 3.33 -2.82
N GLU A 38 -2.80 2.49 -1.79
CA GLU A 38 -2.30 2.84 -0.46
C GLU A 38 -0.82 3.25 -0.49
N VAL A 39 0.03 2.42 -1.09
CA VAL A 39 1.48 2.66 -1.17
C VAL A 39 1.77 3.94 -1.94
N VAL A 40 1.12 4.16 -3.08
CA VAL A 40 1.35 5.37 -3.90
C VAL A 40 0.81 6.62 -3.21
N THR A 41 -0.38 6.57 -2.62
CA THR A 41 -1.00 7.74 -1.98
C THR A 41 -0.21 8.17 -0.75
N PHE A 42 0.12 7.24 0.14
CA PHE A 42 0.83 7.55 1.38
C PHE A 42 2.34 7.65 1.19
N GLY A 43 2.91 6.98 0.19
CA GLY A 43 4.30 7.09 -0.21
C GLY A 43 4.60 8.29 -1.13
N PHE A 44 3.57 9.04 -1.52
CA PHE A 44 3.68 10.15 -2.47
C PHE A 44 4.80 11.15 -2.14
N PRO A 45 5.00 11.59 -0.88
CA PRO A 45 6.09 12.51 -0.55
C PRO A 45 7.48 11.96 -0.92
N THR A 46 7.76 10.69 -0.61
CA THR A 46 9.02 10.05 -1.00
C THR A 46 9.13 9.90 -2.51
N LEU A 47 8.04 9.53 -3.19
CA LEU A 47 8.05 9.41 -4.65
C LEU A 47 8.38 10.75 -5.31
N LEU A 48 7.84 11.86 -4.82
CA LEU A 48 8.21 13.20 -5.27
C LEU A 48 9.69 13.52 -4.99
N ALA A 49 10.18 13.23 -3.78
CA ALA A 49 11.59 13.45 -3.45
C ALA A 49 12.54 12.65 -4.35
N LEU A 50 12.17 11.42 -4.71
CA LEU A 50 12.95 10.57 -5.61
C LEU A 50 12.92 11.03 -7.07
N LEU A 51 11.95 11.86 -7.48
CA LEU A 51 11.97 12.47 -8.81
C LEU A 51 13.09 13.50 -8.96
N ASP A 52 13.37 14.24 -7.88
CA ASP A 52 14.41 15.28 -7.82
C ASP A 52 15.79 14.71 -7.45
N ALA A 53 15.84 13.45 -7.00
CA ALA A 53 17.10 12.80 -6.68
C ALA A 53 18.01 12.73 -7.94
N PRO A 54 19.29 13.13 -7.83
CA PRO A 54 20.21 13.17 -8.96
C PRO A 54 20.33 11.80 -9.64
N PHE A 55 20.35 11.83 -10.96
CA PHE A 55 20.12 10.72 -11.89
C PHE A 55 20.92 9.44 -11.59
N ASN A 56 20.32 8.52 -10.85
CA ASN A 56 20.68 7.11 -10.85
C ASN A 56 19.47 6.33 -11.37
N ALA A 57 19.60 5.76 -12.57
CA ALA A 57 18.58 4.88 -13.14
C ALA A 57 18.27 3.71 -12.19
N GLU A 58 19.28 3.28 -11.44
CA GLU A 58 19.27 2.28 -10.38
C GLU A 58 18.32 2.69 -9.25
N LEU A 59 18.34 3.95 -8.81
CA LEU A 59 17.46 4.43 -7.74
C LEU A 59 16.00 4.46 -8.18
N LYS A 60 15.74 4.93 -9.41
CA LYS A 60 14.37 4.96 -9.98
C LYS A 60 13.84 3.56 -10.23
N PHE A 61 14.67 2.65 -10.72
CA PHE A 61 14.34 1.24 -10.87
C PHE A 61 14.06 0.59 -9.50
N ALA A 62 14.94 0.78 -8.52
CA ALA A 62 14.77 0.25 -7.17
C ALA A 62 13.49 0.80 -6.50
N ALA A 63 13.14 2.07 -6.74
CA ALA A 63 11.90 2.66 -6.26
C ALA A 63 10.65 2.01 -6.90
N LEU A 64 10.67 1.75 -8.21
CA LEU A 64 9.59 1.02 -8.90
C LEU A 64 9.43 -0.40 -8.35
N VAL A 65 10.56 -1.09 -8.14
CA VAL A 65 10.58 -2.42 -7.52
C VAL A 65 10.01 -2.35 -6.11
N ALA A 66 10.44 -1.39 -5.29
CA ALA A 66 9.94 -1.18 -3.94
C ALA A 66 8.43 -0.97 -3.89
N VAL A 67 7.89 -0.07 -4.71
CA VAL A 67 6.44 0.18 -4.78
C VAL A 67 5.70 -1.08 -5.18
N THR A 68 6.16 -1.79 -6.21
CA THR A 68 5.51 -3.00 -6.72
C THR A 68 5.52 -4.12 -5.68
N THR A 69 6.68 -4.40 -5.08
CA THR A 69 6.86 -5.45 -4.07
C THR A 69 6.06 -5.14 -2.81
N LEU A 70 6.06 -3.89 -2.33
CA LEU A 70 5.30 -3.51 -1.14
C LEU A 70 3.79 -3.62 -1.40
N SER A 71 3.33 -3.22 -2.58
CA SER A 71 1.91 -3.33 -2.98
C SER A 71 1.45 -4.79 -3.04
N LEU A 72 2.25 -5.66 -3.67
CA LEU A 72 2.00 -7.10 -3.72
C LEU A 72 1.96 -7.70 -2.32
N ALA A 73 2.92 -7.33 -1.48
CA ALA A 73 3.04 -7.88 -0.15
C ALA A 73 1.86 -7.43 0.74
N ILE A 74 1.47 -6.16 0.71
CA ILE A 74 0.28 -5.66 1.44
C ILE A 74 -0.99 -6.33 0.92
N GLY A 75 -1.19 -6.39 -0.39
CA GLY A 75 -2.35 -7.01 -1.00
C GLY A 75 -2.47 -8.50 -0.68
N THR A 76 -1.34 -9.22 -0.67
CA THR A 76 -1.28 -10.64 -0.32
C THR A 76 -1.53 -10.85 1.17
N ALA A 77 -0.98 -9.99 2.03
CA ALA A 77 -1.22 -10.06 3.47
C ALA A 77 -2.70 -9.85 3.78
N ARG A 78 -3.35 -8.84 3.19
CA ARG A 78 -4.79 -8.57 3.35
C ARG A 78 -5.71 -9.64 2.78
N TRP A 79 -5.23 -10.40 1.80
CA TRP A 79 -5.98 -11.50 1.24
C TRP A 79 -6.08 -12.69 2.21
N SER A 80 -5.11 -12.83 3.13
CA SER A 80 -5.13 -13.83 4.19
C SER A 80 -6.08 -13.42 5.32
N GLU A 81 -7.00 -14.30 5.70
CA GLU A 81 -7.92 -14.07 6.82
C GLU A 81 -7.20 -13.98 8.18
N SER A 82 -5.99 -14.52 8.27
CA SER A 82 -5.19 -14.57 9.50
C SER A 82 -4.45 -13.26 9.79
N PHE A 83 -4.55 -12.26 8.92
CA PHE A 83 -3.76 -11.05 9.01
C PHE A 83 -4.63 -9.80 9.07
N ASP A 84 -4.69 -9.21 10.27
CA ASP A 84 -5.46 -8.01 10.53
C ASP A 84 -4.62 -6.76 10.18
N TRP A 85 -4.88 -6.18 9.01
CA TRP A 85 -4.27 -4.91 8.64
C TRP A 85 -5.06 -3.75 9.25
N PRO A 86 -4.41 -2.83 9.99
CA PRO A 86 -5.11 -1.77 10.69
C PRO A 86 -6.08 -0.98 9.78
N PRO A 87 -7.28 -0.61 10.24
CA PRO A 87 -8.20 0.20 9.43
C PRO A 87 -7.63 1.61 9.17
N LEU A 88 -8.24 2.33 8.23
CA LEU A 88 -7.91 3.72 7.97
C LEU A 88 -8.75 4.65 8.86
N SER A 89 -8.07 5.56 9.55
CA SER A 89 -8.61 6.64 10.37
C SER A 89 -7.73 7.88 10.18
N TYR A 90 -8.18 9.07 10.62
CA TYR A 90 -7.38 10.29 10.48
C TYR A 90 -6.01 10.19 11.15
N GLY A 91 -5.94 9.66 12.39
CA GLY A 91 -4.67 9.45 13.09
C GLY A 91 -3.76 8.44 12.38
N THR A 92 -4.31 7.31 11.93
CA THR A 92 -3.50 6.29 11.23
C THR A 92 -3.07 6.75 9.84
N ALA A 93 -3.80 7.66 9.18
CA ALA A 93 -3.42 8.20 7.87
C ALA A 93 -2.05 8.89 7.92
N LEU A 94 -1.78 9.71 8.94
CA LEU A 94 -0.47 10.37 9.09
C LEU A 94 0.65 9.36 9.32
N VAL A 95 0.40 8.36 10.19
CA VAL A 95 1.36 7.28 10.45
C VAL A 95 1.64 6.52 9.15
N ARG A 96 0.61 6.25 8.35
CA ARG A 96 0.73 5.57 7.05
C ARG A 96 1.57 6.38 6.07
N ILE A 97 1.40 7.71 6.02
CA ILE A 97 2.22 8.59 5.18
C ILE A 97 3.69 8.40 5.52
N VAL A 98 4.05 8.59 6.78
CA VAL A 98 5.44 8.47 7.24
C VAL A 98 5.97 7.06 7.00
N TYR A 99 5.18 6.04 7.33
CA TYR A 99 5.59 4.65 7.26
C TYR A 99 5.83 4.17 5.83
N HIS A 100 4.91 4.44 4.90
CA HIS A 100 5.06 4.03 3.50
C HIS A 100 6.15 4.85 2.81
N SER A 101 6.23 6.15 3.12
CA SER A 101 7.32 7.01 2.64
C SER A 101 8.69 6.47 3.05
N LEU A 102 8.87 6.08 4.32
CA LEU A 102 10.11 5.49 4.82
C LEU A 102 10.39 4.11 4.21
N ALA A 103 9.38 3.24 4.11
CA ALA A 103 9.55 1.91 3.55
C ALA A 103 10.04 1.97 2.08
N ILE A 104 9.43 2.85 1.27
CA ILE A 104 9.85 3.08 -0.11
C ILE A 104 11.27 3.66 -0.15
N ALA A 105 11.57 4.67 0.67
CA ALA A 105 12.89 5.31 0.67
C ALA A 105 14.01 4.30 1.03
N LEU A 106 13.81 3.53 2.10
CA LEU A 106 14.77 2.52 2.55
C LEU A 106 14.96 1.42 1.51
N ALA A 107 13.88 0.95 0.88
CA ALA A 107 13.97 -0.07 -0.16
C ALA A 107 14.60 0.45 -1.45
N ALA A 108 14.29 1.69 -1.86
CA ALA A 108 14.88 2.31 -3.04
C ALA A 108 16.38 2.55 -2.85
N VAL A 109 16.78 3.19 -1.75
CA VAL A 109 18.19 3.48 -1.43
C VAL A 109 18.96 2.18 -1.19
N GLY A 110 18.41 1.27 -0.40
CA GLY A 110 19.04 -0.02 -0.12
C GLY A 110 19.19 -0.89 -1.37
N GLY A 111 18.17 -0.93 -2.22
CA GLY A 111 18.22 -1.63 -3.49
C GLY A 111 19.26 -1.04 -4.43
N ALA A 112 19.24 0.28 -4.63
CA ALA A 112 20.23 0.97 -5.45
C ALA A 112 21.66 0.77 -4.93
N ALA A 113 21.87 0.79 -3.62
CA ALA A 113 23.18 0.53 -3.03
C ALA A 113 23.67 -0.89 -3.33
N ILE A 114 22.80 -1.91 -3.24
CA ILE A 114 23.17 -3.28 -3.59
C ILE A 114 23.43 -3.42 -5.09
N ASP A 115 22.63 -2.78 -5.93
CA ASP A 115 22.83 -2.80 -7.38
C ASP A 115 24.21 -2.23 -7.75
N VAL A 116 24.59 -1.09 -7.17
CA VAL A 116 25.89 -0.45 -7.37
C VAL A 116 27.05 -1.29 -6.82
N LEU A 117 26.90 -1.89 -5.63
CA LEU A 117 27.98 -2.63 -4.97
C LEU A 117 28.18 -4.04 -5.55
N ALA A 118 27.10 -4.70 -5.97
CA ALA A 118 27.12 -6.09 -6.41
C ALA A 118 26.91 -6.26 -7.93
N GLY A 119 26.56 -5.19 -8.65
CA GLY A 119 26.23 -5.24 -10.08
C GLY A 119 25.01 -6.12 -10.37
N SER A 120 24.05 -6.21 -9.44
CA SER A 120 22.96 -7.18 -9.47
C SER A 120 21.60 -6.55 -9.21
N THR A 121 20.81 -6.46 -10.27
CA THR A 121 19.41 -6.00 -10.21
C THR A 121 18.51 -6.93 -9.38
N LEU A 122 18.85 -8.22 -9.28
CA LEU A 122 18.17 -9.17 -8.40
C LEU A 122 18.38 -8.83 -6.92
N GLY A 123 19.50 -8.20 -6.57
CA GLY A 123 19.77 -7.71 -5.23
C GLY A 123 18.76 -6.65 -4.78
N SER A 124 18.38 -5.72 -5.67
CA SER A 124 17.33 -4.72 -5.42
C SER A 124 15.98 -5.38 -5.10
N LEU A 125 15.62 -6.43 -5.82
CA LEU A 125 14.39 -7.19 -5.55
C LEU A 125 14.44 -7.89 -4.19
N ALA A 126 15.57 -8.50 -3.83
CA ALA A 126 15.73 -9.16 -2.53
C ALA A 126 15.60 -8.16 -1.37
N VAL A 127 16.24 -6.99 -1.48
CA VAL A 127 16.11 -5.91 -0.49
C VAL A 127 14.67 -5.44 -0.36
N ALA A 128 14.01 -5.16 -1.48
CA ALA A 128 12.61 -4.75 -1.50
C ALA A 128 11.69 -5.80 -0.87
N ALA A 129 11.90 -7.08 -1.15
CA ALA A 129 11.12 -8.18 -0.57
C ALA A 129 11.31 -8.27 0.95
N LEU A 130 12.55 -8.25 1.42
CA LEU A 130 12.87 -8.32 2.85
C LEU A 130 12.26 -7.14 3.62
N LEU A 131 12.43 -5.91 3.10
CA LEU A 131 11.88 -4.72 3.72
C LEU A 131 10.35 -4.69 3.66
N SER A 132 9.73 -5.18 2.58
CA SER A 132 8.26 -5.28 2.48
C SER A 132 7.68 -6.26 3.49
N ILE A 133 8.31 -7.44 3.66
CA ILE A 133 7.91 -8.42 4.68
C ILE A 133 8.07 -7.82 6.09
N GLY A 134 9.20 -7.15 6.34
CA GLY A 134 9.44 -6.44 7.59
C GLY A 134 8.38 -5.37 7.84
N ALA A 135 8.08 -4.56 6.83
CA ALA A 135 7.09 -3.49 6.89
C ALA A 135 5.70 -4.02 7.24
N ILE A 136 5.29 -5.14 6.64
CA ILE A 136 3.99 -5.76 6.92
C ILE A 136 3.91 -6.27 8.35
N ARG A 137 4.98 -6.88 8.86
CA ARG A 137 5.00 -7.41 10.23
C ARG A 137 5.08 -6.33 11.30
N LEU A 138 5.76 -5.22 11.00
CA LEU A 138 5.98 -4.14 11.96
C LEU A 138 4.81 -3.16 12.02
N PHE A 139 4.08 -2.95 10.94
CA PHE A 139 3.03 -1.91 10.90
C PHE A 139 1.88 -2.16 11.90
N PRO A 140 1.27 -3.35 12.00
CA PRO A 140 0.25 -3.61 13.01
C PRO A 140 0.78 -3.46 14.44
N ARG A 141 2.06 -3.82 14.67
CA ARG A 141 2.72 -3.66 15.98
C ARG A 141 2.93 -2.19 16.33
N LEU A 142 3.29 -1.37 15.35
CA LEU A 142 3.42 0.07 15.51
C LEU A 142 2.07 0.69 15.88
N ILE A 143 0.99 0.35 15.16
CA ILE A 143 -0.35 0.85 15.50
C ILE A 143 -0.76 0.41 16.89
N ALA A 144 -0.60 -0.87 17.24
CA ALA A 144 -0.91 -1.37 18.58
C ALA A 144 -0.09 -0.70 19.69
N ALA A 145 1.12 -0.22 19.39
CA ALA A 145 1.92 0.56 20.35
C ALA A 145 1.40 2.01 20.46
N LEU A 146 0.99 2.62 19.35
CA LEU A 146 0.39 3.95 19.32
C LEU A 146 -0.97 3.99 20.01
N ASP A 147 -1.77 2.94 19.92
CA ASP A 147 -3.07 2.84 20.60
C ASP A 147 -2.93 2.83 22.14
N ARG A 148 -1.74 2.51 22.66
CA ARG A 148 -1.42 2.60 24.09
C ARG A 148 -1.05 4.01 24.54
N LEU A 149 -0.85 4.94 23.60
CA LEU A 149 -0.54 6.32 23.94
C LEU A 149 -1.76 7.02 24.54
N PRO A 150 -1.55 8.09 25.32
CA PRO A 150 -2.63 8.79 25.98
C PRO A 150 -3.69 9.33 25.00
N PRO A 151 -4.95 9.48 25.43
CA PRO A 151 -6.09 9.78 24.56
C PRO A 151 -5.99 11.12 23.79
N TRP A 152 -5.17 12.08 24.25
CA TRP A 152 -4.91 13.32 23.50
C TRP A 152 -4.10 13.11 22.22
N TRP A 153 -3.51 11.93 22.02
CA TRP A 153 -2.89 11.51 20.77
C TRP A 153 -3.88 10.86 19.79
N GLN A 154 -5.08 10.49 20.26
CA GLN A 154 -6.15 9.90 19.46
C GLN A 154 -6.98 11.02 18.81
N TRP A 155 -6.37 11.76 17.90
CA TRP A 155 -7.07 12.81 17.15
C TRP A 155 -8.17 12.17 16.28
N GLY A 156 -9.43 12.32 16.70
CA GLY A 156 -10.62 11.99 15.91
C GLY A 156 -11.26 10.62 16.14
N GLN A 157 -11.28 10.11 17.38
CA GLN A 157 -12.38 9.21 17.79
C GLN A 157 -13.70 10.00 17.92
#